data_AF-A0A160F4Y3-F1
#
_entry.id   AF-A0A160F4Y3-F1
#
_cell.length_a   1.000
_cell.length_b   1.000
_cell.length_c   1.000
_cell.angle_alpha   90.00
_cell.angle_beta   90.00
_cell.angle_gamma   90.00
#
_symmetry.space_group_name_H-M   'P 1'
#
loop_
_entity.id
_entity.type
_entity.pdbx_description
1 polymer ?
#
loop_
_entity_poly.entity_id
_entity_poly.type
_entity_poly.pdbx_seq_one_letter_code
_entity_poly.pdbx_strand_id
1 'polypeptide(L)'
;MKKPWKIAFFTLVMIHVVIIGGLFFFLMQPSESTIPEPKATKGATFLIHAAKEDVNAFMNDYIQKKKKKGTLSYRVWVNDRVYIASEIELFGRNIPLTMSFLPNVVNGDIELLDPDLSLGGLHIPARYALNYLQTHVSLPDDVVIDPNHNRIYVAVTHMRLKNGYRLSVQSFDLAHDNIALTLTIPTK
;
A
#
# COMPACT_ATOMS: atom_id res chain seq x y z
N MET A 1 -62.52 -17.27 -67.26
CA MET A 1 -63.02 -16.67 -66.01
C MET A 1 -61.89 -16.66 -64.99
N LYS A 2 -61.27 -15.51 -64.70
CA LYS A 2 -60.27 -15.42 -63.63
C LYS A 2 -60.99 -15.72 -62.31
N LYS A 3 -60.49 -16.64 -61.48
CA LYS A 3 -61.10 -17.01 -60.20
C LYS A 3 -60.56 -16.06 -59.12
N PRO A 4 -61.21 -14.91 -58.84
CA PRO A 4 -60.63 -13.84 -58.03
C PRO A 4 -60.34 -14.29 -56.59
N TRP A 5 -61.15 -15.20 -56.05
CA TRP A 5 -60.90 -15.86 -54.76
C TRP A 5 -59.53 -16.51 -54.75
N LYS A 6 -59.20 -17.33 -55.75
CA LYS A 6 -57.96 -18.13 -55.73
C LYS A 6 -56.74 -17.22 -55.69
N ILE A 7 -56.80 -16.12 -56.43
CA ILE A 7 -55.76 -15.10 -56.45
C ILE A 7 -55.65 -14.42 -55.08
N ALA A 8 -56.76 -14.02 -54.46
CA ALA A 8 -56.77 -13.43 -53.12
C ALA A 8 -56.21 -14.38 -52.06
N PHE A 9 -56.54 -15.67 -52.12
CA PHE A 9 -56.03 -16.70 -51.22
C PHE A 9 -54.52 -16.89 -51.34
N PHE A 10 -54.00 -17.06 -52.56
CA PHE A 10 -52.56 -17.22 -52.77
C PHE A 10 -51.78 -15.94 -52.46
N THR A 11 -52.37 -14.75 -52.68
CA THR A 11 -51.76 -13.47 -52.29
C THR A 11 -51.63 -13.36 -50.77
N LEU A 12 -52.67 -13.73 -50.02
CA LEU A 12 -52.64 -13.71 -48.57
C LEU A 12 -51.61 -14.70 -48.00
N VAL A 13 -51.51 -15.91 -48.57
CA VAL A 13 -50.50 -16.90 -48.19
C VAL A 13 -49.09 -16.35 -48.43
N MET A 14 -48.84 -15.72 -49.58
CA MET A 14 -47.53 -15.14 -49.89
C MET A 14 -47.12 -14.05 -48.90
N ILE A 15 -48.06 -13.18 -48.50
CA ILE A 15 -47.83 -12.15 -47.48
C ILE A 15 -47.40 -12.78 -46.14
N HIS A 16 -48.08 -13.84 -45.69
CA HIS A 16 -47.71 -14.53 -44.45
C HIS A 16 -46.32 -15.15 -44.52
N VAL A 17 -45.97 -15.76 -45.66
CA VAL A 17 -44.63 -16.34 -45.88
C VAL A 17 -43.56 -15.25 -45.83
N VAL A 18 -43.80 -14.08 -46.42
CA VAL A 18 -42.86 -12.95 -46.38
C VAL A 18 -42.70 -12.41 -44.95
N ILE A 19 -43.78 -12.27 -44.20
CA ILE A 19 -43.74 -11.80 -42.80
C ILE A 19 -42.96 -12.77 -41.92
N ILE A 20 -43.27 -14.08 -42.02
CA ILE A 20 -42.59 -15.13 -41.23
C ILE A 20 -41.12 -15.23 -41.63
N GLY A 21 -40.81 -15.21 -42.93
CA GLY A 21 -39.45 -15.25 -43.44
C GLY A 21 -38.62 -14.04 -43.00
N GLY A 22 -39.22 -12.85 -43.02
CA GLY A 22 -38.60 -11.62 -42.53
C GLY A 22 -38.29 -11.70 -41.03
N LEU A 23 -39.25 -12.16 -40.22
CA LEU A 23 -39.04 -12.30 -38.78
C LEU A 23 -37.91 -13.29 -38.47
N PHE A 24 -37.86 -14.41 -39.19
CA PHE A 24 -36.83 -15.43 -39.02
C PHE A 24 -35.44 -14.92 -39.42
N PHE A 25 -35.36 -14.12 -40.50
CA PHE A 25 -34.12 -13.47 -40.92
C PHE A 25 -33.56 -12.51 -39.87
N PHE A 26 -34.42 -11.69 -39.25
CA PHE A 26 -34.01 -10.79 -38.16
C PHE A 26 -33.63 -11.52 -36.87
N LEU A 27 -34.31 -12.63 -36.53
CA LEU A 27 -34.00 -13.43 -35.34
C LEU A 27 -32.69 -14.24 -35.49
N MET A 28 -32.32 -14.61 -36.72
CA MET A 28 -31.08 -15.32 -37.01
C MET A 28 -29.86 -14.41 -37.18
N GLN A 29 -30.03 -13.09 -37.11
CA GLN A 29 -28.86 -12.22 -37.06
C GLN A 29 -28.07 -12.48 -35.78
N PRO A 30 -26.79 -12.84 -35.88
CA PRO A 30 -25.95 -13.02 -34.69
C PRO A 30 -25.89 -11.70 -33.94
N SER A 31 -26.28 -11.70 -32.67
CA SER A 31 -26.03 -10.55 -31.81
C SER A 31 -24.53 -10.53 -31.51
N GLU A 32 -23.83 -9.51 -32.01
CA GLU A 32 -22.46 -9.23 -31.58
C GLU A 32 -22.49 -8.68 -30.15
N SER A 33 -22.67 -9.58 -29.18
CA SER A 33 -22.29 -9.30 -27.80
C SER A 33 -20.82 -9.67 -27.64
N THR A 34 -19.93 -8.80 -28.16
CA THR A 34 -18.51 -8.90 -27.84
C THR A 34 -18.35 -8.44 -26.39
N ILE A 35 -18.53 -9.36 -25.44
CA ILE A 35 -18.06 -9.15 -24.08
C ILE A 35 -16.53 -9.07 -24.20
N PRO A 36 -15.90 -7.91 -23.94
CA PRO A 36 -14.47 -7.79 -24.09
C PRO A 36 -13.80 -8.73 -23.10
N GLU A 37 -12.94 -9.62 -23.59
CA GLU A 37 -12.16 -10.49 -22.71
C GLU A 37 -11.27 -9.62 -21.81
N PRO A 38 -11.19 -9.91 -20.49
CA PRO A 38 -10.31 -9.19 -19.61
C PRO A 38 -8.86 -9.40 -20.06
N LYS A 39 -8.14 -8.30 -20.30
CA LYS A 39 -6.72 -8.35 -20.66
C LYS A 39 -5.94 -9.05 -19.55
N ALA A 40 -5.09 -10.00 -19.93
CA ALA A 40 -4.17 -10.66 -19.01
C ALA A 40 -3.20 -9.62 -18.41
N THR A 41 -3.42 -9.23 -17.16
CA THR A 41 -2.54 -8.32 -16.40
C THR A 41 -1.49 -9.10 -15.63
N LYS A 42 -0.22 -8.72 -15.74
CA LYS A 42 0.94 -9.35 -15.06
C LYS A 42 1.10 -8.94 -13.59
N GLY A 43 0.03 -8.49 -12.96
CA GLY A 43 0.06 -7.83 -11.65
C GLY A 43 -0.75 -6.55 -11.65
N ALA A 44 -0.97 -6.02 -10.45
CA ALA A 44 -1.62 -4.74 -10.24
C ALA A 44 -0.72 -3.86 -9.38
N THR A 45 -0.57 -2.62 -9.79
CA THR A 45 0.17 -1.59 -9.05
C THR A 45 -0.78 -0.47 -8.72
N PHE A 46 -0.83 -0.10 -7.45
CA PHE A 46 -1.70 0.95 -6.93
C PHE A 46 -0.84 2.05 -6.34
N LEU A 47 -1.13 3.30 -6.72
CA LEU A 47 -0.64 4.46 -6.01
C LEU A 47 -1.64 4.81 -4.91
N ILE A 48 -1.15 4.86 -3.68
CA ILE A 48 -1.93 5.13 -2.47
C ILE A 48 -1.42 6.44 -1.90
N HIS A 49 -2.33 7.38 -1.69
CA HIS A 49 -2.07 8.59 -0.92
C HIS A 49 -2.60 8.38 0.49
N ALA A 50 -1.79 8.72 1.48
CA ALA A 50 -2.08 8.55 2.89
C ALA A 50 -1.74 9.83 3.66
N ALA A 51 -2.52 10.11 4.70
CA ALA A 51 -2.21 11.13 5.68
C ALA A 51 -1.28 10.57 6.77
N LYS A 52 -0.70 11.46 7.59
CA LYS A 52 0.15 11.11 8.73
C LYS A 52 -0.56 10.19 9.71
N GLU A 53 -1.85 10.39 9.95
CA GLU A 53 -2.66 9.57 10.85
C GLU A 53 -2.77 8.12 10.36
N ASP A 54 -2.96 7.93 9.05
CA ASP A 54 -3.04 6.60 8.44
C ASP A 54 -1.70 5.85 8.56
N VAL A 55 -0.60 6.57 8.32
CA VAL A 55 0.76 6.03 8.50
C VAL A 55 1.02 5.66 9.96
N ASN A 56 0.60 6.50 10.91
CA ASN A 56 0.70 6.21 12.34
C ASN A 56 -0.09 4.97 12.75
N ALA A 57 -1.31 4.82 12.25
CA ALA A 57 -2.13 3.64 12.49
C ALA A 57 -1.47 2.37 11.94
N PHE A 58 -0.96 2.43 10.71
CA PHE A 58 -0.26 1.32 10.06
C PHE A 58 1.00 0.91 10.83
N MET A 59 1.84 1.88 11.19
CA MET A 59 3.09 1.62 11.91
C MET A 59 2.84 0.97 13.28
N ASN A 60 1.85 1.48 14.02
CA ASN A 60 1.49 0.92 15.32
C ASN A 60 1.06 -0.54 15.21
N ASP A 61 0.22 -0.88 14.23
CA ASP A 61 -0.20 -2.25 13.95
C ASP A 61 0.99 -3.15 13.54
N TYR A 62 1.89 -2.65 12.68
CA TYR A 62 3.07 -3.39 12.22
C TYR A 62 4.01 -3.72 13.38
N ILE A 63 4.32 -2.73 14.22
CA ILE A 63 5.20 -2.89 15.39
C ILE A 63 4.58 -3.88 16.39
N GLN A 64 3.29 -3.76 16.69
CA GLN A 64 2.62 -4.68 17.62
C GLN A 64 2.67 -6.14 17.14
N LYS A 65 2.48 -6.38 15.84
CA LYS A 65 2.55 -7.72 15.24
C LYS A 65 3.95 -8.32 15.24
N LYS A 66 4.99 -7.48 15.22
CA LYS A 66 6.41 -7.88 15.18
C LYS A 66 7.10 -7.85 16.55
N LYS A 67 6.42 -7.35 17.58
CA LYS A 67 6.97 -7.25 18.95
C LYS A 67 7.26 -8.64 19.52
N LYS A 68 8.49 -8.88 19.95
CA LYS A 68 8.89 -10.09 20.68
C LYS A 68 8.55 -9.94 22.17
N LYS A 69 8.19 -11.04 22.84
CA LYS A 69 7.96 -11.04 24.29
C LYS A 69 9.27 -10.78 25.04
N GLY A 70 9.27 -9.86 26.02
CA GLY A 70 10.42 -9.59 26.89
C GLY A 70 11.37 -8.48 26.44
N THR A 71 11.08 -7.78 25.33
CA THR A 71 11.92 -6.67 24.85
C THR A 71 11.35 -5.32 25.27
N LEU A 72 12.24 -4.33 25.37
CA LEU A 72 11.89 -2.97 25.74
C LEU A 72 10.80 -2.40 24.82
N SER A 73 9.82 -1.72 25.40
CA SER A 73 8.73 -1.10 24.64
C SER A 73 9.22 0.20 24.01
N TYR A 74 8.85 0.41 22.75
CA TYR A 74 9.08 1.65 22.05
C TYR A 74 7.79 2.09 21.37
N ARG A 75 7.65 3.39 21.15
CA ARG A 75 6.56 4.02 20.41
C ARG A 75 7.16 4.80 19.26
N VAL A 76 6.57 4.67 18.09
CA VAL A 76 6.93 5.46 16.92
C VAL A 76 5.70 6.19 16.43
N TRP A 77 5.85 7.47 16.09
CA TRP A 77 4.81 8.25 15.45
C TRP A 77 5.42 9.31 14.53
N VAL A 78 4.62 9.77 13.60
CA VAL A 78 4.94 10.72 12.57
C VAL A 78 4.15 11.99 12.85
N ASN A 79 4.84 13.12 12.86
CA ASN A 79 4.23 14.45 12.90
C ASN A 79 4.97 15.36 11.89
N ASP A 80 5.64 16.41 12.35
CA ASP A 80 6.60 17.22 11.60
C ASP A 80 7.94 16.50 11.39
N ARG A 81 8.27 15.59 12.31
CA ARG A 81 9.38 14.64 12.24
C ARG A 81 8.89 13.24 12.56
N VAL A 82 9.73 12.24 12.32
CA VAL A 82 9.49 10.88 12.80
C VAL A 82 10.05 10.77 14.22
N TYR A 83 9.18 10.51 15.18
CA TYR A 83 9.54 10.43 16.59
C TYR A 83 9.61 8.98 17.06
N ILE A 84 10.63 8.67 17.86
CA ILE A 84 10.82 7.39 18.53
C ILE A 84 10.96 7.66 20.03
N ALA A 85 10.05 7.12 20.83
CA ALA A 85 10.15 7.17 22.29
C ALA A 85 10.36 5.77 22.86
N SER A 86 11.28 5.64 23.81
CA SER A 86 11.56 4.40 24.53
C SER A 86 12.07 4.72 25.94
N GLU A 87 12.23 3.71 26.79
CA GLU A 87 12.77 3.87 28.15
C GLU A 87 14.12 3.16 28.25
N ILE A 88 15.18 3.88 28.55
CA ILE A 88 16.51 3.27 28.69
C ILE A 88 16.86 3.07 30.16
N GLU A 89 17.49 1.95 30.51
CA GLU A 89 17.96 1.72 31.87
C GLU A 89 19.40 2.23 32.00
N LEU A 90 19.58 3.30 32.77
CA LEU A 90 20.88 3.87 33.08
C LEU A 90 21.04 3.97 34.60
N PHE A 91 22.12 3.41 35.13
CA PHE A 91 22.42 3.41 36.57
C PHE A 91 21.26 2.86 37.43
N GLY A 92 20.56 1.83 36.96
CA GLY A 92 19.42 1.22 37.65
C GLY A 92 18.17 2.11 37.68
N ARG A 93 18.09 3.13 36.82
CA ARG A 93 16.92 4.01 36.66
C ARG A 93 16.44 3.97 35.22
N ASN A 94 15.11 3.93 35.05
CA ASN A 94 14.48 4.07 33.75
C ASN A 94 14.40 5.56 33.38
N ILE A 95 15.04 5.92 32.27
CA ILE A 95 15.06 7.29 31.75
C ILE A 95 14.28 7.32 30.43
N PRO A 96 13.30 8.23 30.28
CA PRO A 96 12.60 8.39 29.02
C PRO A 96 13.56 8.97 27.97
N LEU A 97 13.68 8.26 26.86
CA LEU A 97 14.46 8.62 25.68
C LEU A 97 13.47 8.98 24.57
N THR A 98 13.56 10.21 24.03
CA THR A 98 12.82 10.59 22.82
C THR A 98 13.80 11.09 21.77
N MET A 99 13.69 10.52 20.57
CA MET A 99 14.46 10.91 19.40
C MET A 99 13.51 11.36 18.30
N SER A 100 13.95 12.30 17.48
CA SER A 100 13.24 12.72 16.27
C SER A 100 14.16 12.74 15.07
N PHE A 101 13.63 12.41 13.90
CA PHE A 101 14.39 12.27 12.66
C PHE A 101 13.68 12.92 11.49
N LEU A 102 14.44 13.39 10.51
CA LEU A 102 13.92 13.80 9.22
C LEU A 102 13.87 12.59 8.27
N PRO A 103 12.70 12.28 7.68
CA PRO A 103 12.61 11.21 6.70
C PRO A 103 13.14 11.68 5.35
N ASN A 104 13.88 10.80 4.68
CA ASN A 104 14.35 10.95 3.31
C ASN A 104 14.01 9.69 2.52
N VAL A 105 13.42 9.83 1.33
CA VAL A 105 13.05 8.68 0.50
C VAL A 105 14.20 8.35 -0.44
N VAL A 106 14.66 7.10 -0.41
CA VAL A 106 15.76 6.62 -1.25
C VAL A 106 15.36 5.29 -1.89
N ASN A 107 15.24 5.27 -3.21
CA ASN A 107 14.94 4.05 -3.99
C ASN A 107 13.70 3.26 -3.51
N GLY A 108 12.69 3.95 -2.98
CA GLY A 108 11.49 3.29 -2.45
C GLY A 108 11.53 2.92 -0.98
N ASP A 109 12.67 3.13 -0.32
CA ASP A 109 12.89 2.94 1.11
C ASP A 109 12.96 4.30 1.84
N ILE A 110 13.01 4.27 3.17
CA ILE A 110 13.11 5.48 4.01
C ILE A 110 14.42 5.48 4.78
N GLU A 111 15.18 6.56 4.67
CA GLU A 111 16.28 6.90 5.57
C GLU A 111 15.81 7.95 6.58
N LEU A 112 16.04 7.68 7.86
CA LEU A 112 15.83 8.63 8.94
C LEU A 112 17.16 9.30 9.28
N LEU A 113 17.25 10.59 9.00
CA LEU A 113 18.43 11.43 9.10
C LEU A 113 18.28 12.48 10.20
N ASP A 114 19.36 13.23 10.46
CA ASP A 114 19.42 14.36 11.40
C ASP A 114 18.75 14.08 12.76
N PRO A 115 19.25 13.08 13.50
CA PRO A 115 18.69 12.72 14.80
C PRO A 115 18.81 13.90 15.76
N ASP A 116 17.66 14.33 16.26
CA ASP A 116 17.58 15.25 17.38
C ASP A 116 17.11 14.47 18.61
N LEU A 117 17.85 14.63 19.70
CA LEU A 117 17.72 13.82 20.90
C LEU A 117 17.29 14.68 22.08
N SER A 118 16.17 14.32 22.69
CA SER A 118 15.72 14.91 23.95
C SER A 118 15.74 13.86 25.05
N LEU A 119 16.60 14.11 26.06
CA LEU A 119 16.80 13.21 27.19
C LEU A 119 16.87 14.01 28.49
N GLY A 120 15.73 14.53 28.94
CA GLY A 120 15.63 15.25 30.22
C GLY A 120 16.60 16.43 30.41
N GLY A 121 17.06 17.06 29.32
CA GLY A 121 18.02 18.17 29.34
C GLY A 121 19.51 17.77 29.25
N LEU A 122 19.83 16.49 29.11
CA LEU A 122 21.19 16.00 28.89
C LEU A 122 21.52 15.95 27.39
N HIS A 123 22.64 16.56 27.00
CA HIS A 123 23.18 16.46 25.64
C HIS A 123 24.05 15.21 25.52
N ILE A 124 23.46 14.12 25.00
CA ILE A 124 24.19 12.88 24.70
C ILE A 124 24.42 12.82 23.18
N PRO A 125 25.58 12.36 22.69
CA PRO A 125 25.79 12.18 21.25
C PRO A 125 24.84 11.13 20.69
N ALA A 126 24.19 11.43 19.55
CA ALA A 126 23.18 10.59 18.92
C ALA A 126 23.66 9.13 18.69
N ARG A 127 24.95 8.95 18.36
CA ARG A 127 25.59 7.63 18.20
C ARG A 127 25.36 6.68 19.38
N TYR A 128 25.45 7.17 20.62
CA TYR A 128 25.26 6.32 21.80
C TYR A 128 23.81 5.88 21.97
N ALA A 129 22.86 6.79 21.73
CA ALA A 129 21.44 6.48 21.79
C ALA A 129 21.05 5.46 20.71
N LEU A 130 21.54 5.64 19.48
CA LEU A 130 21.33 4.69 18.38
C LEU A 130 21.92 3.32 18.69
N ASN A 131 23.13 3.26 19.25
CA ASN A 131 23.76 2.01 19.64
C ASN A 131 22.96 1.28 20.73
N TYR A 132 22.42 2.01 21.71
CA TYR A 132 21.55 1.43 22.73
C TYR A 132 20.26 0.86 22.15
N LEU A 133 19.60 1.60 21.24
CA LEU A 133 18.39 1.11 20.56
C LEU A 133 18.68 -0.17 19.78
N GLN A 134 19.83 -0.23 19.10
CA GLN A 134 20.25 -1.40 18.32
C GLN A 134 20.44 -2.65 19.18
N THR A 135 20.95 -2.51 20.42
CA THR A 135 21.24 -3.66 21.29
C THR A 135 20.08 -4.08 22.19
N HIS A 136 19.20 -3.14 22.58
CA HIS A 136 18.18 -3.40 23.60
C HIS A 136 16.74 -3.36 23.10
N VAL A 137 16.48 -2.83 21.89
CA VAL A 137 15.15 -2.81 21.29
C VAL A 137 15.02 -3.91 20.24
N SER A 138 13.94 -4.69 20.30
CA SER A 138 13.60 -5.63 19.25
C SER A 138 12.98 -4.90 18.07
N LEU A 139 13.81 -4.58 17.08
CA LEU A 139 13.39 -4.01 15.82
C LEU A 139 12.93 -5.11 14.84
N PRO A 140 12.01 -4.80 13.92
CA PRO A 140 11.72 -5.66 12.78
C PRO A 140 12.96 -5.86 11.90
N ASP A 141 13.04 -7.00 11.20
CA ASP A 141 14.19 -7.34 10.35
C ASP A 141 14.42 -6.35 9.19
N ASP A 142 13.37 -5.60 8.81
CA ASP A 142 13.39 -4.60 7.74
C ASP A 142 13.92 -3.22 8.21
N VAL A 143 14.39 -3.12 9.46
CA VAL A 143 14.92 -1.87 10.05
C VAL A 143 16.36 -2.08 10.47
N VAL A 144 17.26 -1.23 9.97
CA VAL A 144 18.70 -1.28 10.24
C VAL A 144 19.13 0.04 10.85
N ILE A 145 19.73 0.00 12.04
CA ILE A 145 20.34 1.18 12.66
C ILE A 145 21.80 1.25 12.26
N ASP A 146 22.25 2.43 11.84
CA ASP A 146 23.65 2.73 11.50
C ASP A 146 24.15 3.87 12.42
N PRO A 147 24.67 3.54 13.62
CA PRO A 147 25.13 4.53 14.58
C PRO A 147 26.34 5.34 14.09
N ASN A 148 27.11 4.81 13.14
CA ASN A 148 28.32 5.50 12.64
C ASN A 148 27.96 6.66 11.72
N HIS A 149 26.86 6.53 10.96
CA HIS A 149 26.33 7.59 10.11
C HIS A 149 25.14 8.33 10.73
N ASN A 150 24.85 8.10 12.01
CA ASN A 150 23.73 8.71 12.74
C ASN A 150 22.37 8.56 12.04
N ARG A 151 22.12 7.41 11.39
CA ARG A 151 20.89 7.19 10.60
C ARG A 151 20.21 5.88 10.93
N ILE A 152 18.93 5.79 10.58
CA ILE A 152 18.16 4.55 10.60
C ILE A 152 17.63 4.30 9.18
N TYR A 153 17.91 3.13 8.64
CA TYR A 153 17.40 2.68 7.35
C TYR A 153 16.17 1.80 7.54
N VAL A 154 15.10 2.11 6.84
CA VAL A 154 13.85 1.33 6.83
C VAL A 154 13.62 0.79 5.43
N ALA A 155 13.86 -0.51 5.26
CA ALA A 155 13.76 -1.24 4.00
C ALA A 155 12.30 -1.55 3.65
N VAL A 156 11.50 -0.52 3.36
CA VAL A 156 10.06 -0.65 3.02
C VAL A 156 9.83 -1.62 1.86
N THR A 157 10.68 -1.59 0.85
CA THR A 157 10.66 -2.47 -0.33
C THR A 157 10.86 -3.95 -0.01
N HIS A 158 11.51 -4.24 1.11
CA HIS A 158 11.80 -5.61 1.57
C HIS A 158 10.79 -6.12 2.59
N MET A 159 9.90 -5.25 3.10
CA MET A 159 8.88 -5.62 4.07
C MET A 159 7.98 -6.73 3.52
N ARG A 160 7.98 -7.85 4.21
CA ARG A 160 7.16 -9.01 3.85
C ARG A 160 5.72 -8.82 4.31
N LEU A 161 4.89 -8.29 3.42
CA LEU A 161 3.44 -8.28 3.59
C LEU A 161 2.85 -9.66 3.28
N LYS A 162 1.60 -9.89 3.70
CA LYS A 162 0.88 -11.14 3.40
C LYS A 162 0.75 -11.32 1.88
N ASN A 163 0.79 -12.57 1.42
CA ASN A 163 0.58 -12.96 0.02
C ASN A 163 1.60 -12.39 -1.00
N GLY A 164 2.79 -11.98 -0.55
CA GLY A 164 3.86 -11.52 -1.43
C GLY A 164 3.70 -10.08 -1.92
N TYR A 165 2.79 -9.31 -1.33
CA TYR A 165 2.63 -7.90 -1.66
C TYR A 165 3.91 -7.13 -1.34
N ARG A 166 4.25 -6.17 -2.21
CA ARG A 166 5.41 -5.30 -2.03
C ARG A 166 4.95 -3.86 -1.88
N LEU A 167 5.56 -3.14 -0.95
CA LEU A 167 5.32 -1.72 -0.73
C LEU A 167 6.56 -0.94 -1.14
N SER A 168 6.39 0.27 -1.63
CA SER A 168 7.49 1.18 -1.95
C SER A 168 7.04 2.61 -1.70
N VAL A 169 7.92 3.45 -1.19
CA VAL A 169 7.63 4.86 -0.90
C VAL A 169 7.98 5.72 -2.10
N GLN A 170 7.02 6.48 -2.62
CA GLN A 170 7.28 7.46 -3.67
C GLN A 170 7.56 8.84 -3.08
N SER A 171 6.77 9.27 -2.11
CA SER A 171 6.97 10.54 -1.41
C SER A 171 6.59 10.40 0.06
N PHE A 172 7.28 11.15 0.92
CA PHE A 172 7.03 11.16 2.36
C PHE A 172 7.13 12.60 2.87
N ASP A 173 6.16 13.42 2.46
CA ASP A 173 6.12 14.85 2.79
C ASP A 173 5.27 15.09 4.05
N LEU A 174 5.96 15.32 5.16
CA LEU A 174 5.32 15.53 6.47
C LEU A 174 4.75 16.95 6.64
N ALA A 175 5.30 17.92 5.93
CA ALA A 175 4.88 19.31 6.01
C ALA A 175 3.51 19.51 5.34
N HIS A 176 3.29 18.85 4.20
CA HIS A 176 2.03 18.91 3.46
C HIS A 176 1.08 17.74 3.73
N ASP A 177 1.40 16.88 4.71
CA ASP A 177 0.59 15.72 5.07
C ASP A 177 0.30 14.79 3.87
N ASN A 178 1.32 14.61 3.02
CA ASN A 178 1.20 13.87 1.77
C ASN A 178 2.25 12.77 1.68
N ILE A 179 1.82 11.56 2.03
CA ILE A 179 2.61 10.34 1.89
C ILE A 179 2.07 9.55 0.70
N ALA A 180 2.90 9.33 -0.32
CA ALA A 180 2.56 8.52 -1.48
C ALA A 180 3.32 7.19 -1.45
N LEU A 181 2.56 6.10 -1.53
CA LEU A 181 3.05 4.72 -1.46
C LEU A 181 2.60 3.96 -2.70
N THR A 182 3.45 3.07 -3.20
CA THR A 182 3.12 2.14 -4.27
C THR A 182 2.95 0.75 -3.70
N LEU A 183 1.76 0.18 -3.85
CA LEU A 183 1.47 -1.21 -3.52
C LEU A 183 1.49 -2.04 -4.81
N THR A 184 2.37 -3.04 -4.86
CA THR A 184 2.46 -3.98 -5.97
C THR A 184 1.98 -5.36 -5.55
N ILE A 185 0.97 -5.85 -6.25
CA ILE A 185 0.42 -7.19 -6.08
C ILE A 185 1.03 -8.10 -7.16
N PRO A 186 1.87 -9.09 -6.79
CA PRO A 186 2.39 -10.04 -7.76
C PRO A 186 1.26 -10.96 -8.25
N THR A 187 1.26 -11.27 -9.54
CA THR A 187 0.55 -12.46 -10.04
C THR A 187 1.36 -13.70 -9.70
N LYS A 188 0.67 -14.77 -9.28
CA LYS A 188 1.27 -16.10 -9.19
C LYS A 188 1.83 -16.56 -10.53
#